data_AF-A0A6P8I2M4-F1
#
_entry.id   AF-A0A6P8I2M4-F1
#
_cell.length_a   1.000
_cell.length_b   1.000
_cell.length_c   1.000
_cell.angle_alpha   90.00
_cell.angle_beta   90.00
_cell.angle_gamma   90.00
#
_symmetry.space_group_name_H-M   'P 1'
#
loop_
_entity.id
_entity.type
_entity.pdbx_description
1 polymer ?
#
loop_
_entity_poly.entity_id
_entity_poly.type
_entity_poly.pdbx_seq_one_letter_code
_entity_poly.pdbx_strand_id
1 'polypeptide(L)'
;MASSLRSVLVDLSGTIHIENTVIPGSVDAIKKLRESGLDLRFITNTTKESKRTLLDRLNNIGFDIQAHEVFTSLSAARHLVERRNLRPMLCLQPDALQDFNDIDCSNPNCVVVGLAPDCFNYDTLNKAFRLILDGHPLIAIHKGRYYRRGDGMALGPGPFVAALEYCTDTEAEIVGKPEPAFFHQVLSDLGCDAQSTVMIGDDVRDDIGGSQAIGIKGILVKTGKYREGDERRLSEPPFAVCSDFVAAVNYILSFLPSVKNHLKSSQLDVKGNCSESI
;
A
#
# COMPACT_ATOMS: atom_id res chain seq x y z
N MET A 1 25.17 -11.61 6.73
CA MET A 1 24.84 -11.76 5.30
C MET A 1 23.73 -10.76 5.01
N ALA A 2 24.02 -9.66 4.31
CA ALA A 2 22.93 -8.82 3.83
C ALA A 2 22.24 -9.59 2.70
N SER A 3 21.01 -10.05 2.92
CA SER A 3 20.13 -10.41 1.80
C SER A 3 20.16 -9.23 0.83
N SER A 4 20.55 -9.47 -0.43
CA SER A 4 20.51 -8.43 -1.45
C SER A 4 19.06 -7.95 -1.53
N LEU A 5 18.82 -6.68 -1.18
CA LEU A 5 17.50 -6.08 -1.34
C LEU A 5 17.09 -6.20 -2.81
N ARG A 6 15.87 -6.66 -3.07
CA ARG A 6 15.31 -6.88 -4.41
C ARG A 6 14.11 -5.99 -4.70
N SER A 7 13.34 -5.65 -3.67
CA SER A 7 12.11 -4.88 -3.86
C SER A 7 11.85 -3.85 -2.76
N VAL A 8 11.06 -2.84 -3.11
CA VAL A 8 10.59 -1.78 -2.22
C VAL A 8 9.07 -1.68 -2.34
N LEU A 9 8.41 -1.80 -1.19
CA LEU A 9 7.00 -1.46 -1.03
C LEU A 9 6.91 -0.01 -0.55
N VAL A 10 6.05 0.77 -1.17
CA VAL A 10 5.90 2.20 -0.90
C VAL A 10 4.45 2.50 -0.58
N ASP A 11 4.16 2.96 0.64
CA ASP A 11 2.86 3.56 0.93
C ASP A 11 2.65 4.85 0.11
N LEU A 12 1.40 5.21 -0.15
CA LEU A 12 1.06 6.38 -0.95
C LEU A 12 0.82 7.64 -0.10
N SER A 13 -0.26 7.64 0.70
CA SER A 13 -0.80 8.84 1.35
C SER A 13 -0.14 9.08 2.70
N GLY A 14 0.61 10.17 2.81
CA GLY A 14 1.46 10.48 3.96
C GLY A 14 2.93 10.16 3.69
N THR A 15 3.21 9.36 2.67
CA THR A 15 4.56 8.89 2.32
C THR A 15 5.12 9.58 1.07
N ILE A 16 4.42 9.55 -0.07
CA ILE A 16 4.87 10.26 -1.30
C ILE A 16 4.00 11.49 -1.62
N HIS A 17 2.78 11.56 -1.09
CA HIS A 17 1.88 12.70 -1.25
C HIS A 17 1.00 12.88 -0.01
N ILE A 18 0.49 14.09 0.22
CA ILE A 18 -0.57 14.38 1.19
C ILE A 18 -1.71 15.02 0.41
N GLU A 19 -2.87 14.35 0.37
CA GLU A 19 -3.98 14.73 -0.52
C GLU A 19 -3.49 14.89 -1.97
N ASN A 20 -3.62 16.08 -2.57
CA ASN A 20 -3.15 16.38 -3.93
C ASN A 20 -1.80 17.11 -3.97
N THR A 21 -1.06 17.13 -2.85
CA THR A 21 0.26 17.75 -2.77
C THR A 21 1.34 16.69 -2.69
N VAL A 22 2.26 16.69 -3.66
CA VAL A 22 3.43 15.80 -3.65
C VAL A 22 4.36 16.17 -2.49
N ILE A 23 4.89 15.17 -1.79
CA ILE A 23 5.96 15.39 -0.82
C ILE A 23 7.22 15.79 -1.62
N PRO A 24 7.86 16.93 -1.33
CA PRO A 24 8.94 17.47 -2.15
C PRO A 24 10.04 16.44 -2.47
N GLY A 25 10.37 16.32 -3.76
CA GLY A 25 11.39 15.39 -4.26
C GLY A 25 10.93 13.93 -4.45
N SER A 26 9.70 13.57 -4.10
CA SER A 26 9.22 12.17 -4.20
C SER A 26 9.20 11.64 -5.63
N VAL A 27 8.83 12.48 -6.60
CA VAL A 27 8.83 12.10 -8.04
C VAL A 27 10.23 11.66 -8.49
N ASP A 28 11.26 12.45 -8.18
CA ASP A 28 12.63 12.12 -8.56
C ASP A 28 13.22 10.98 -7.73
N ALA A 29 12.80 10.84 -6.46
CA ALA A 29 13.20 9.70 -5.63
C ALA A 29 12.65 8.36 -6.16
N ILE A 30 11.41 8.33 -6.68
CA ILE A 30 10.87 7.15 -7.36
C ILE A 30 11.68 6.80 -8.61
N LYS A 31 12.07 7.80 -9.41
CA LYS A 31 12.95 7.57 -10.59
C LYS A 31 14.27 6.92 -10.19
N LYS A 32 14.93 7.44 -9.14
CA LYS A 32 16.18 6.85 -8.63
C LYS A 32 16.02 5.42 -8.16
N LEU A 33 14.89 5.09 -7.50
CA LEU A 33 14.59 3.72 -7.13
C LEU A 33 14.45 2.82 -8.37
N ARG A 34 13.76 3.26 -9.42
CA ARG A 34 13.65 2.50 -10.69
C ARG A 34 15.01 2.27 -11.34
N GLU A 35 15.84 3.30 -11.39
CA GLU A 35 17.20 3.23 -11.95
C GLU A 35 18.14 2.30 -11.17
N SER A 36 17.79 1.95 -9.92
CA SER A 36 18.58 1.07 -9.08
C SER A 36 18.40 -0.43 -9.36
N GLY A 37 17.42 -0.79 -10.20
CA GLY A 37 17.09 -2.18 -10.52
C GLY A 37 16.28 -2.91 -9.43
N LEU A 38 15.76 -2.17 -8.45
CA LEU A 38 14.81 -2.70 -7.46
C LEU A 38 13.40 -2.75 -8.04
N ASP A 39 12.68 -3.84 -7.75
CA ASP A 39 11.25 -3.96 -8.07
C ASP A 39 10.43 -3.06 -7.15
N LEU A 40 9.49 -2.30 -7.71
CA LEU A 40 8.66 -1.36 -6.94
C LEU A 40 7.21 -1.79 -6.91
N ARG A 41 6.59 -1.64 -5.74
CA ARG A 41 5.14 -1.72 -5.60
C ARG A 41 4.63 -0.64 -4.67
N PHE A 42 3.64 0.11 -5.15
CA PHE A 42 2.89 1.08 -4.40
C PHE A 42 1.69 0.39 -3.74
N ILE A 43 1.56 0.55 -2.43
CA ILE A 43 0.52 -0.12 -1.65
C ILE A 43 -0.33 0.90 -0.89
N THR A 44 -1.64 0.70 -0.78
CA THR A 44 -2.51 1.64 -0.04
C THR A 44 -3.79 1.00 0.52
N ASN A 45 -4.20 1.47 1.69
CA ASN A 45 -5.51 1.19 2.29
C ASN A 45 -6.55 2.21 1.81
N THR A 46 -6.88 2.18 0.52
CA THR A 46 -8.00 2.97 -0.02
C THR A 46 -9.28 2.14 -0.06
N THR A 47 -10.41 2.80 0.21
CA THR A 47 -11.73 2.19 0.19
C THR A 47 -12.76 2.99 -0.63
N LYS A 48 -12.35 4.16 -1.14
CA LYS A 48 -13.25 5.16 -1.72
C LYS A 48 -13.08 5.28 -3.23
N GLU A 49 -11.84 5.27 -3.67
CA GLU A 49 -11.48 5.43 -5.08
C GLU A 49 -11.05 4.09 -5.68
N SER A 50 -11.42 3.87 -6.95
CA SER A 50 -10.93 2.77 -7.76
C SER A 50 -9.44 2.88 -8.00
N LYS A 51 -8.82 1.77 -8.39
CA LYS A 51 -7.41 1.77 -8.81
C LYS A 51 -7.16 2.74 -9.96
N ARG A 52 -8.10 2.83 -10.92
CA ARG A 52 -8.00 3.75 -12.06
C ARG A 52 -8.00 5.21 -11.60
N THR A 53 -8.99 5.61 -10.81
CA THR A 53 -9.11 6.98 -10.31
C THR A 53 -7.90 7.39 -9.46
N LEU A 54 -7.41 6.48 -8.63
CA LEU A 54 -6.17 6.66 -7.87
C LEU A 54 -4.97 6.92 -8.78
N LEU A 55 -4.77 6.10 -9.82
CA LEU A 55 -3.68 6.26 -10.78
C LEU A 55 -3.76 7.59 -11.54
N ASP A 56 -4.94 7.92 -12.06
CA ASP A 56 -5.16 9.18 -12.78
C ASP A 56 -4.81 10.37 -11.88
N ARG A 57 -5.23 10.33 -10.61
CA ARG A 57 -4.90 11.36 -9.62
C ARG A 57 -3.40 11.46 -9.34
N LEU A 58 -2.71 10.32 -9.13
CA LEU A 58 -1.27 10.29 -8.90
C LEU A 58 -0.48 10.81 -10.10
N ASN A 59 -0.86 10.41 -11.31
CA ASN A 59 -0.18 10.84 -12.53
C ASN A 59 -0.43 12.34 -12.80
N ASN A 60 -1.63 12.85 -12.49
CA ASN A 60 -1.94 14.28 -12.59
C ASN A 60 -1.11 15.17 -11.65
N ILE A 61 -0.63 14.64 -10.52
CA ILE A 61 0.26 15.36 -9.61
C ILE A 61 1.76 15.13 -9.93
N GLY A 62 2.07 14.47 -11.05
CA GLY A 62 3.42 14.39 -11.60
C GLY A 62 4.16 13.07 -11.37
N PHE A 63 3.50 12.05 -10.82
CA PHE A 63 4.06 10.70 -10.78
C PHE A 63 3.94 10.01 -12.15
N ASP A 64 4.78 9.01 -12.40
CA ASP A 64 4.66 8.09 -13.55
C ASP A 64 4.47 6.67 -13.02
N ILE A 65 3.28 6.39 -12.49
CA ILE A 65 2.94 5.11 -11.86
C ILE A 65 2.02 4.33 -12.78
N GLN A 66 2.38 3.08 -13.03
CA GLN A 66 1.65 2.15 -13.89
C GLN A 66 0.69 1.29 -13.07
N ALA A 67 -0.39 0.84 -13.71
CA ALA A 67 -1.47 0.13 -13.00
C ALA A 67 -1.02 -1.16 -12.31
N HIS A 68 -0.07 -1.88 -12.90
CA HIS A 68 0.48 -3.12 -12.32
C HIS A 68 1.36 -2.85 -11.10
N GLU A 69 1.89 -1.63 -10.93
CA GLU A 69 2.70 -1.25 -9.77
C GLU A 69 1.84 -0.89 -8.55
N VAL A 70 0.51 -0.81 -8.68
CA VAL A 70 -0.38 -0.42 -7.58
C VAL A 70 -1.20 -1.59 -7.05
N PHE A 71 -1.09 -1.81 -5.76
CA PHE A 71 -1.87 -2.79 -5.01
C PHE A 71 -2.68 -2.11 -3.90
N THR A 72 -4.00 -2.21 -3.96
CA THR A 72 -4.92 -1.53 -3.03
C THR A 72 -5.59 -2.54 -2.09
N SER A 73 -6.11 -2.09 -0.95
CA SER A 73 -6.99 -2.93 -0.12
C SER A 73 -8.26 -3.39 -0.85
N LEU A 74 -8.73 -2.64 -1.87
CA LEU A 74 -9.76 -3.10 -2.79
C LEU A 74 -9.26 -4.27 -3.67
N SER A 75 -8.01 -4.22 -4.14
CA SER A 75 -7.38 -5.33 -4.89
C SER A 75 -7.30 -6.60 -4.02
N ALA A 76 -6.96 -6.45 -2.74
CA ALA A 76 -6.94 -7.56 -1.79
C ALA A 76 -8.35 -8.16 -1.57
N ALA A 77 -9.37 -7.32 -1.35
CA ALA A 77 -10.76 -7.79 -1.25
C ALA A 77 -11.23 -8.51 -2.52
N ARG A 78 -10.96 -7.93 -3.70
CA ARG A 78 -11.32 -8.52 -4.98
C ARG A 78 -10.68 -9.89 -5.15
N HIS A 79 -9.38 -10.00 -4.91
CA HIS A 79 -8.67 -11.28 -5.03
C HIS A 79 -9.21 -12.32 -4.04
N LEU A 80 -9.56 -11.92 -2.82
CA LEU A 80 -10.19 -12.81 -1.85
C LEU A 80 -11.54 -13.35 -2.37
N VAL A 81 -12.36 -12.47 -2.93
CA VAL A 81 -13.66 -12.81 -3.54
C VAL A 81 -13.46 -13.79 -4.70
N GLU A 82 -12.54 -13.51 -5.62
CA GLU A 82 -12.23 -14.37 -6.77
C GLU A 82 -11.71 -15.74 -6.33
N ARG A 83 -10.71 -15.76 -5.43
CA ARG A 83 -10.08 -16.99 -4.94
C ARG A 83 -11.08 -17.94 -4.26
N ARG A 84 -12.09 -17.38 -3.59
CA ARG A 84 -13.14 -18.14 -2.89
C ARG A 84 -14.40 -18.33 -3.73
N ASN A 85 -14.41 -17.86 -4.99
CA ASN A 85 -15.56 -17.90 -5.88
C ASN A 85 -16.84 -17.33 -5.24
N LEU A 86 -16.70 -16.19 -4.58
CA LEU A 86 -17.78 -15.50 -3.87
C LEU A 86 -18.50 -14.52 -4.80
N ARG A 87 -19.75 -14.20 -4.45
CA ARG A 87 -20.59 -13.17 -5.06
C ARG A 87 -20.92 -12.14 -3.99
N PRO A 88 -20.31 -10.95 -4.01
CA PRO A 88 -20.39 -10.02 -2.91
C PRO A 88 -21.63 -9.13 -2.95
N MET A 89 -22.22 -8.89 -1.78
CA MET A 89 -22.94 -7.65 -1.51
C MET A 89 -21.91 -6.56 -1.21
N LEU A 90 -21.70 -5.66 -2.17
CA LEU A 90 -20.70 -4.59 -2.08
C LEU A 90 -21.28 -3.36 -1.38
N CYS A 91 -20.79 -3.07 -0.17
CA CYS A 91 -21.02 -1.80 0.54
C CYS A 91 -19.80 -0.90 0.34
N LEU A 92 -19.64 -0.36 -0.88
CA LEU A 92 -18.52 0.47 -1.32
C LEU A 92 -19.01 1.79 -1.93
N GLN A 93 -18.13 2.79 -2.04
CA GLN A 93 -18.46 4.01 -2.80
C GLN A 93 -18.61 3.71 -4.29
N PRO A 94 -19.41 4.49 -5.04
CA PRO A 94 -19.62 4.29 -6.47
C PRO A 94 -18.33 4.18 -7.29
N ASP A 95 -17.31 4.98 -6.97
CA ASP A 95 -16.04 4.93 -7.69
C ASP A 95 -15.32 3.60 -7.43
N ALA A 96 -15.21 3.17 -6.17
CA ALA A 96 -14.60 1.88 -5.78
C ALA A 96 -15.28 0.65 -6.38
N LEU A 97 -16.57 0.70 -6.72
CA LEU A 97 -17.27 -0.40 -7.40
C LEU A 97 -16.65 -0.75 -8.76
N GLN A 98 -15.95 0.20 -9.40
CA GLN A 98 -15.29 -0.06 -10.68
C GLN A 98 -14.22 -1.15 -10.60
N ASP A 99 -13.59 -1.34 -9.43
CA ASP A 99 -12.62 -2.42 -9.19
C ASP A 99 -13.29 -3.81 -9.12
N PHE A 100 -14.63 -3.88 -9.17
CA PHE A 100 -15.44 -5.11 -9.08
C PHE A 100 -16.43 -5.27 -10.25
N ASN A 101 -16.34 -4.47 -11.32
CA ASN A 101 -17.36 -4.42 -12.39
C ASN A 101 -17.64 -5.76 -13.10
N ASP A 102 -16.66 -6.65 -13.14
CA ASP A 102 -16.71 -7.98 -13.75
C ASP A 102 -16.92 -9.11 -12.73
N ILE A 103 -17.16 -8.78 -11.46
CA ILE A 103 -17.51 -9.74 -10.41
C ILE A 103 -19.04 -9.91 -10.38
N ASP A 104 -19.49 -11.16 -10.43
CA ASP A 104 -20.91 -11.48 -10.26
C ASP A 104 -21.38 -11.12 -8.85
N CYS A 105 -22.37 -10.22 -8.75
CA CYS A 105 -22.97 -9.78 -7.49
C CYS A 105 -24.41 -10.29 -7.32
N SER A 106 -24.89 -11.15 -8.23
CA SER A 106 -26.22 -11.75 -8.14
C SER A 106 -26.28 -12.79 -7.02
N ASN A 107 -27.42 -12.88 -6.34
CA ASN A 107 -27.63 -13.80 -5.20
C ASN A 107 -26.41 -13.84 -4.24
N PRO A 108 -26.12 -12.72 -3.55
CA PRO A 108 -24.86 -12.52 -2.84
C PRO A 108 -24.68 -13.57 -1.74
N ASN A 109 -23.45 -14.07 -1.60
CA ASN A 109 -23.05 -15.07 -0.61
C ASN A 109 -21.83 -14.63 0.21
N CYS A 110 -21.51 -13.33 0.21
CA CYS A 110 -20.64 -12.66 1.16
C CYS A 110 -21.00 -11.17 1.22
N VAL A 111 -20.50 -10.48 2.24
CA VAL A 111 -20.62 -9.03 2.38
C VAL A 111 -19.23 -8.42 2.35
N VAL A 112 -19.01 -7.42 1.49
CA VAL A 112 -17.75 -6.65 1.46
C VAL A 112 -18.05 -5.21 1.89
N VAL A 113 -17.42 -4.76 2.97
CA VAL A 113 -17.66 -3.45 3.58
C VAL A 113 -16.42 -2.56 3.49
N GLY A 114 -16.58 -1.45 2.79
CA GLY A 114 -15.65 -0.31 2.79
C GLY A 114 -16.32 0.93 3.40
N LEU A 115 -15.68 2.10 3.32
CA LEU A 115 -16.33 3.36 3.69
C LEU A 115 -17.37 3.73 2.63
N ALA A 116 -18.64 3.48 2.90
CA ALA A 116 -19.74 3.74 1.97
C ALA A 116 -20.90 4.46 2.67
N PRO A 117 -20.82 5.80 2.87
CA PRO A 117 -21.84 6.56 3.59
C PRO A 117 -23.26 6.33 3.06
N ASP A 118 -23.43 6.23 1.75
CA ASP A 118 -24.74 6.00 1.11
C ASP A 118 -25.30 4.60 1.39
N CYS A 119 -24.44 3.64 1.71
CA CYS A 119 -24.80 2.27 2.09
C CYS A 119 -25.03 2.12 3.60
N PHE A 120 -24.63 3.10 4.42
CA PHE A 120 -24.67 3.02 5.87
C PHE A 120 -26.00 3.47 6.47
N ASN A 121 -27.07 2.84 5.99
CA ASN A 121 -28.44 3.02 6.45
C ASN A 121 -29.03 1.69 6.94
N TYR A 122 -30.13 1.77 7.69
CA TYR A 122 -30.75 0.60 8.33
C TYR A 122 -31.07 -0.52 7.35
N ASP A 123 -31.68 -0.20 6.19
CA ASP A 123 -32.14 -1.22 5.25
C ASP A 123 -30.99 -1.98 4.60
N THR A 124 -29.92 -1.28 4.20
CA THR A 124 -28.73 -1.91 3.63
C THR A 124 -28.00 -2.74 4.68
N LEU A 125 -27.79 -2.21 5.89
CA LEU A 125 -27.13 -2.95 6.97
C LEU A 125 -27.94 -4.18 7.39
N ASN A 126 -29.27 -4.10 7.42
CA ASN A 126 -30.13 -5.23 7.75
C ASN A 126 -30.11 -6.34 6.67
N LYS A 127 -29.89 -5.99 5.39
CA LYS A 127 -29.64 -6.97 4.32
C LYS A 127 -28.29 -7.67 4.52
N ALA A 128 -27.23 -6.91 4.78
CA ALA A 128 -25.91 -7.45 5.07
C ALA A 128 -25.93 -8.37 6.30
N PHE A 129 -26.57 -7.93 7.38
CA PHE A 129 -26.80 -8.71 8.60
C PHE A 129 -27.44 -10.08 8.32
N ARG A 130 -28.50 -10.14 7.51
CA ARG A 130 -29.18 -11.40 7.18
C ARG A 130 -28.27 -12.36 6.42
N LEU A 131 -27.49 -11.87 5.46
CA LEU A 131 -26.51 -12.70 4.76
C LEU A 131 -25.50 -13.31 5.73
N ILE A 132 -25.02 -12.51 6.69
CA ILE A 132 -24.04 -12.98 7.68
C ILE A 132 -24.67 -14.00 8.64
N LEU A 133 -25.91 -13.80 9.07
CA LEU A 133 -26.66 -14.80 9.85
C LEU A 133 -26.85 -16.13 9.11
N ASP A 134 -27.01 -16.09 7.79
CA ASP A 134 -27.07 -17.29 6.94
C ASP A 134 -25.70 -17.99 6.80
N GLY A 135 -24.66 -17.49 7.48
CA GLY A 135 -23.31 -18.06 7.52
C GLY A 135 -22.36 -17.52 6.45
N HIS A 136 -22.74 -16.45 5.74
CA HIS A 136 -21.89 -15.83 4.73
C HIS A 136 -20.81 -14.93 5.34
N PRO A 137 -19.59 -14.91 4.77
CA PRO A 137 -18.49 -14.17 5.36
C PRO A 137 -18.68 -12.65 5.27
N LEU A 138 -18.33 -11.96 6.35
CA LEU A 138 -18.15 -10.52 6.41
C LEU A 138 -16.68 -10.19 6.11
N ILE A 139 -16.44 -9.52 4.99
CA ILE A 139 -15.13 -9.04 4.56
C ILE A 139 -15.11 -7.53 4.73
N ALA A 140 -14.11 -6.97 5.40
CA ALA A 140 -13.96 -5.53 5.53
C ALA A 140 -12.63 -5.05 4.96
N ILE A 141 -12.70 -3.96 4.18
CA ILE A 141 -11.50 -3.37 3.54
C ILE A 141 -10.50 -2.92 4.63
N HIS A 142 -11.01 -2.28 5.68
CA HIS A 142 -10.28 -1.94 6.91
C HIS A 142 -11.27 -1.56 8.04
N LYS A 143 -10.81 -1.55 9.31
CA LYS A 143 -11.62 -1.14 10.48
C LYS A 143 -11.27 0.25 11.01
N GLY A 144 -11.05 1.20 10.10
CA GLY A 144 -10.74 2.58 10.48
C GLY A 144 -11.87 3.20 11.30
N ARG A 145 -11.58 3.66 12.53
CA ARG A 145 -12.57 4.22 13.46
C ARG A 145 -13.21 5.51 12.92
N TYR A 146 -12.36 6.39 12.40
CA TYR A 146 -12.72 7.72 11.90
C TYR A 146 -11.69 8.20 10.89
N TYR A 147 -12.04 9.23 10.13
CA TYR A 147 -11.13 9.95 9.23
C TYR A 147 -11.40 11.46 9.29
N ARG A 148 -10.43 12.26 8.84
CA ARG A 148 -10.57 13.73 8.77
C ARG A 148 -11.18 14.13 7.42
N ARG A 149 -12.17 15.02 7.47
CA ARG A 149 -12.77 15.74 6.35
C ARG A 149 -12.54 17.24 6.52
N GLY A 150 -12.86 18.02 5.48
CA GLY A 150 -12.79 19.48 5.53
C GLY A 150 -13.69 20.11 6.61
N ASP A 151 -14.78 19.44 7.00
CA ASP A 151 -15.73 19.85 8.02
C ASP A 151 -15.50 19.23 9.41
N GLY A 152 -14.44 18.42 9.58
CA GLY A 152 -14.07 17.85 10.87
C GLY A 152 -13.85 16.34 10.85
N MET A 153 -14.01 15.69 12.01
CA MET A 153 -13.87 14.24 12.13
C MET A 153 -15.16 13.55 11.70
N ALA A 154 -15.03 12.50 10.88
CA ALA A 154 -16.15 11.69 10.40
C ALA A 154 -15.92 10.21 10.69
N LEU A 155 -17.01 9.45 10.82
CA LEU A 155 -16.97 8.00 11.04
C LEU A 155 -16.31 7.29 9.85
N GLY A 156 -15.40 6.37 10.15
CA GLY A 156 -14.86 5.45 9.14
C GLY A 156 -15.78 4.25 8.91
N PRO A 157 -15.33 3.20 8.21
CA PRO A 157 -16.10 1.96 8.07
C PRO A 157 -16.13 1.13 9.36
N GLY A 158 -15.14 1.27 10.24
CA GLY A 158 -14.97 0.46 11.45
C GLY A 158 -16.21 0.39 12.35
N PRO A 159 -16.91 1.51 12.66
CA PRO A 159 -18.15 1.48 13.43
C PRO A 159 -19.26 0.62 12.81
N PHE A 160 -19.39 0.61 11.49
CA PHE A 160 -20.42 -0.16 10.78
C PHE A 160 -20.04 -1.63 10.66
N VAL A 161 -18.76 -1.92 10.46
CA VAL A 161 -18.22 -3.28 10.56
C VAL A 161 -18.46 -3.83 11.97
N ALA A 162 -18.13 -3.07 13.01
CA ALA A 162 -18.33 -3.47 14.40
C ALA A 162 -19.82 -3.68 14.75
N ALA A 163 -20.73 -2.90 14.17
CA ALA A 163 -22.16 -3.11 14.34
C ALA A 163 -22.61 -4.46 13.76
N LEU A 164 -22.12 -4.83 12.57
CA LEU A 164 -22.41 -6.11 11.94
C LEU A 164 -21.78 -7.28 12.71
N GLU A 165 -20.53 -7.15 13.15
CA GLU A 165 -19.87 -8.15 14.00
C GLU A 165 -20.65 -8.37 15.29
N TYR A 166 -21.04 -7.29 15.98
CA TYR A 166 -21.76 -7.35 17.24
C TYR A 166 -23.13 -8.04 17.11
N CYS A 167 -23.90 -7.72 16.07
CA CYS A 167 -25.24 -8.31 15.92
C CYS A 167 -25.22 -9.75 15.40
N THR A 168 -24.08 -10.24 14.88
CA THR A 168 -23.93 -11.59 14.30
C THR A 168 -23.02 -12.51 15.09
N ASP A 169 -22.38 -12.02 16.15
CA ASP A 169 -21.35 -12.74 16.92
C ASP A 169 -20.27 -13.37 16.02
N THR A 170 -19.89 -12.63 14.96
CA THR A 170 -18.92 -13.03 13.94
C THR A 170 -17.84 -11.96 13.82
N GLU A 171 -16.62 -12.35 13.50
CA GLU A 171 -15.52 -11.42 13.22
C GLU A 171 -15.38 -11.18 11.72
N ALA A 172 -15.16 -9.92 11.32
CA ALA A 172 -14.89 -9.57 9.94
C ALA A 172 -13.48 -10.00 9.51
N GLU A 173 -13.35 -10.60 8.33
CA GLU A 173 -12.05 -10.81 7.69
C GLU A 173 -11.54 -9.48 7.12
N ILE A 174 -10.46 -8.97 7.71
CA ILE A 174 -9.82 -7.73 7.27
C ILE A 174 -8.82 -8.05 6.17
N VAL A 175 -8.85 -7.27 5.08
CA VAL A 175 -7.98 -7.52 3.92
C VAL A 175 -6.90 -6.46 3.70
N GLY A 176 -7.04 -5.27 4.32
CA GLY A 176 -6.05 -4.20 4.22
C GLY A 176 -4.91 -4.33 5.22
N LYS A 177 -3.93 -3.43 5.14
CA LYS A 177 -2.90 -3.24 6.18
C LYS A 177 -3.57 -3.02 7.56
N PRO A 178 -3.03 -3.54 8.68
CA PRO A 178 -1.75 -4.25 8.86
C PRO A 178 -1.79 -5.77 8.58
N GLU A 179 -2.85 -6.31 7.99
CA GLU A 179 -3.03 -7.76 7.93
C GLU A 179 -1.91 -8.47 7.15
N PRO A 180 -1.29 -9.53 7.71
CA PRO A 180 -0.22 -10.29 7.04
C PRO A 180 -0.57 -10.75 5.62
N ALA A 181 -1.84 -11.14 5.41
CA ALA A 181 -2.34 -11.59 4.13
C ALA A 181 -2.19 -10.52 3.02
N PHE A 182 -2.33 -9.23 3.37
CA PHE A 182 -2.15 -8.13 2.43
C PHE A 182 -0.70 -8.11 1.89
N PHE A 183 0.28 -8.15 2.79
CA PHE A 183 1.68 -8.12 2.41
C PHE A 183 2.13 -9.41 1.69
N HIS A 184 1.66 -10.58 2.13
CA HIS A 184 1.94 -11.84 1.43
C HIS A 184 1.43 -11.84 -0.01
N GLN A 185 0.25 -11.28 -0.25
CA GLN A 185 -0.28 -11.16 -1.61
C GLN A 185 0.59 -10.24 -2.47
N VAL A 186 1.01 -9.09 -1.93
CA VAL A 186 1.93 -8.17 -2.61
C VAL A 186 3.26 -8.84 -2.96
N LEU A 187 3.84 -9.60 -2.02
CA LEU A 187 5.09 -10.33 -2.24
C LEU A 187 4.94 -11.43 -3.30
N SER A 188 3.84 -12.18 -3.25
CA SER A 188 3.51 -13.21 -4.25
C SER A 188 3.39 -12.61 -5.65
N ASP A 189 2.69 -11.49 -5.79
CA ASP A 189 2.52 -10.78 -7.06
C ASP A 189 3.83 -10.19 -7.60
N LEU A 190 4.80 -9.90 -6.73
CA LEU A 190 6.15 -9.46 -7.10
C LEU A 190 7.12 -10.62 -7.34
N GLY A 191 6.80 -11.84 -6.93
CA GLY A 191 7.75 -12.95 -6.94
C GLY A 191 8.95 -12.73 -6.01
N CYS A 192 8.74 -11.98 -4.91
CA CYS A 192 9.79 -11.63 -3.94
C CYS A 192 9.52 -12.26 -2.56
N ASP A 193 10.57 -12.35 -1.73
CA ASP A 193 10.46 -12.79 -0.34
C ASP A 193 10.54 -11.59 0.63
N ALA A 194 10.06 -11.79 1.85
CA ALA A 194 10.06 -10.74 2.87
C ALA A 194 11.49 -10.28 3.22
N GLN A 195 12.47 -11.18 3.19
CA GLN A 195 13.85 -10.92 3.62
C GLN A 195 14.63 -10.03 2.64
N SER A 196 14.20 -9.97 1.39
CA SER A 196 14.73 -9.11 0.32
C SER A 196 13.82 -7.92 0.00
N THR A 197 12.82 -7.66 0.84
CA THR A 197 11.87 -6.55 0.67
C THR A 197 12.02 -5.52 1.78
N VAL A 198 11.82 -4.25 1.45
CA VAL A 198 11.69 -3.16 2.42
C VAL A 198 10.38 -2.39 2.21
N MET A 199 9.70 -2.04 3.28
CA MET A 199 8.49 -1.20 3.30
C MET A 199 8.86 0.22 3.69
N ILE A 200 8.36 1.23 2.98
CA ILE A 200 8.44 2.64 3.36
C ILE A 200 7.02 3.14 3.62
N GLY A 201 6.75 3.66 4.82
CA GLY A 201 5.42 4.17 5.18
C GLY A 201 5.43 5.14 6.35
N ASP A 202 4.33 5.86 6.53
CA ASP A 202 4.16 6.87 7.58
C ASP A 202 3.36 6.36 8.78
N ASP A 203 2.61 5.25 8.63
CA ASP A 203 1.82 4.66 9.70
C ASP A 203 2.61 3.55 10.40
N VAL A 204 3.05 3.83 11.63
CA VAL A 204 3.85 2.87 12.39
C VAL A 204 3.16 1.54 12.65
N ARG A 205 1.82 1.49 12.68
CA ARG A 205 1.11 0.21 12.90
C ARG A 205 0.77 -0.47 11.59
N ASP A 206 0.10 0.27 10.70
CA ASP A 206 -0.43 -0.31 9.46
C ASP A 206 0.70 -0.68 8.50
N ASP A 207 1.68 0.21 8.32
CA ASP A 207 2.79 -0.01 7.40
C ASP A 207 3.91 -0.80 8.05
N ILE A 208 4.44 -0.29 9.16
CA ILE A 208 5.70 -0.78 9.73
C ILE A 208 5.45 -2.03 10.56
N GLY A 209 4.52 -1.97 11.52
CA GLY A 209 4.13 -3.14 12.31
C GLY A 209 3.60 -4.29 11.46
N GLY A 210 2.70 -4.00 10.51
CA GLY A 210 2.14 -4.99 9.60
C GLY A 210 3.19 -5.68 8.71
N SER A 211 4.12 -4.91 8.13
CA SER A 211 5.17 -5.47 7.28
C SER A 211 6.21 -6.27 8.08
N GLN A 212 6.63 -5.77 9.24
CA GLN A 212 7.59 -6.47 10.11
C GLN A 212 7.04 -7.77 10.68
N ALA A 213 5.72 -7.87 10.91
CA ALA A 213 5.08 -9.09 11.38
C ALA A 213 5.32 -10.30 10.44
N ILE A 214 5.62 -10.05 9.15
CA ILE A 214 5.96 -11.11 8.19
C ILE A 214 7.45 -11.10 7.77
N GLY A 215 8.28 -10.32 8.46
CA GLY A 215 9.73 -10.25 8.24
C GLY A 215 10.19 -9.25 7.17
N ILE A 216 9.32 -8.37 6.67
CA ILE A 216 9.74 -7.26 5.80
C ILE A 216 10.38 -6.17 6.68
N LYS A 217 11.52 -5.61 6.24
CA LYS A 217 12.13 -4.47 6.93
C LYS A 217 11.27 -3.22 6.74
N GLY A 218 10.89 -2.53 7.82
CA GLY A 218 10.09 -1.30 7.73
C GLY A 218 10.92 -0.02 7.97
N ILE A 219 10.83 0.94 7.06
CA ILE A 219 11.37 2.30 7.19
C ILE A 219 10.21 3.26 7.45
N LEU A 220 10.17 3.82 8.65
CA LEU A 220 9.17 4.81 9.05
C LEU A 220 9.59 6.20 8.57
N VAL A 221 8.72 6.90 7.85
CA VAL A 221 8.94 8.32 7.47
C VAL A 221 8.21 9.27 8.43
N LYS A 222 8.78 10.44 8.67
CA LYS A 222 8.22 11.45 9.60
C LYS A 222 7.22 12.42 8.95
N THR A 223 6.67 12.04 7.80
CA THR A 223 5.61 12.77 7.09
C THR A 223 4.23 12.19 7.43
N GLY A 224 3.15 12.75 6.87
CA GLY A 224 1.82 12.17 6.99
C GLY A 224 1.26 12.09 8.42
N LYS A 225 0.86 10.88 8.84
CA LYS A 225 0.25 10.56 10.13
C LYS A 225 1.25 10.51 11.28
N TYR A 226 2.54 10.40 11.00
CA TYR A 226 3.58 10.26 12.01
C TYR A 226 3.44 11.31 13.12
N ARG A 227 3.64 10.86 14.36
CA ARG A 227 3.80 11.70 15.55
C ARG A 227 5.08 11.32 16.28
N GLU A 228 5.68 12.30 16.97
CA GLU A 228 6.86 12.05 17.78
C GLU A 228 6.60 10.95 18.81
N GLY A 229 7.48 9.93 18.83
CA GLY A 229 7.36 8.76 19.68
C GLY A 229 6.61 7.59 19.04
N ASP A 230 6.06 7.75 17.84
CA ASP A 230 5.52 6.62 17.07
C ASP A 230 6.57 5.53 16.87
N GLU A 231 7.84 5.89 16.64
CA GLU A 231 8.97 4.97 16.46
C GLU A 231 9.25 4.05 17.66
N ARG A 232 8.66 4.33 18.82
CA ARG A 232 8.77 3.51 20.05
C ARG A 232 7.51 2.70 20.37
N ARG A 233 6.50 2.72 19.49
CA ARG A 233 5.20 2.03 19.74
C ARG A 233 5.20 0.55 19.42
N LEU A 234 6.16 0.08 18.63
CA LEU A 234 6.29 -1.33 18.29
C LEU A 234 7.24 -2.03 19.26
N SER A 235 7.00 -3.32 19.50
CA SER A 235 7.93 -4.17 20.25
C SER A 235 9.27 -4.33 19.53
N GLU A 236 9.22 -4.50 18.21
CA GLU A 236 10.39 -4.43 17.34
C GLU A 236 10.43 -3.06 16.68
N PRO A 237 11.50 -2.27 16.86
CA PRO A 237 11.58 -0.93 16.28
C PRO A 237 11.65 -0.99 14.75
N PRO A 238 11.28 0.10 14.06
CA PRO A 238 11.51 0.24 12.62
C PRO A 238 12.98 -0.02 12.27
N PHE A 239 13.23 -0.64 11.11
CA PHE A 239 14.57 -0.85 10.58
C PHE A 239 15.33 0.48 10.41
N ALA A 240 14.63 1.53 10.01
CA ALA A 240 15.12 2.89 10.05
C ALA A 240 13.98 3.89 10.24
N VAL A 241 14.32 5.11 10.66
CA VAL A 241 13.40 6.25 10.71
C VAL A 241 14.01 7.41 9.94
N CYS A 242 13.29 7.91 8.93
CA CYS A 242 13.75 8.94 8.01
C CYS A 242 12.85 10.18 8.07
N SER A 243 13.38 11.37 7.75
CA SER A 243 12.60 12.61 7.78
C SER A 243 11.41 12.58 6.82
N ASP A 244 11.60 11.95 5.67
CA ASP A 244 10.67 11.90 4.55
C ASP A 244 11.05 10.72 3.62
N PHE A 245 10.25 10.54 2.56
CA PHE A 245 10.48 9.52 1.56
C PHE A 245 11.81 9.65 0.81
N VAL A 246 12.29 10.87 0.55
CA VAL A 246 13.56 11.09 -0.16
C VAL A 246 14.74 10.60 0.69
N ALA A 247 14.72 10.91 1.99
CA ALA A 247 15.71 10.41 2.94
C ALA A 247 15.68 8.88 3.04
N ALA A 248 14.50 8.25 3.01
CA ALA A 248 14.35 6.80 3.00
C ALA A 248 14.94 6.17 1.72
N VAL A 249 14.67 6.75 0.55
CA VAL A 249 15.26 6.30 -0.73
C VAL A 249 16.79 6.40 -0.69
N ASN A 250 17.35 7.54 -0.26
CA ASN A 250 18.80 7.70 -0.17
C ASN A 250 19.43 6.68 0.80
N TYR A 251 18.74 6.39 1.92
CA TYR A 251 19.15 5.36 2.86
C TYR A 251 19.20 3.98 2.20
N ILE A 252 18.14 3.57 1.49
CA ILE A 252 18.09 2.30 0.74
C ILE A 252 19.23 2.21 -0.28
N LEU A 253 19.40 3.23 -1.12
CA LEU A 253 20.42 3.24 -2.17
C LEU A 253 21.85 3.16 -1.62
N SER A 254 22.08 3.57 -0.37
CA SER A 254 23.39 3.45 0.28
C SER A 254 23.81 1.99 0.56
N PHE A 255 22.86 1.05 0.59
CA PHE A 255 23.12 -0.39 0.78
C PHE A 255 23.32 -1.14 -0.53
N LEU A 256 22.95 -0.55 -1.67
CA LEU A 256 23.16 -1.18 -2.95
C LEU A 256 24.64 -1.06 -3.34
N PRO A 257 25.25 -2.13 -3.90
CA PRO A 257 26.56 -2.01 -4.53
C PRO A 257 26.48 -0.85 -5.51
N SER A 258 27.33 0.17 -5.32
CA SER A 258 27.27 1.35 -6.17
C SER A 258 27.22 0.89 -7.63
N VAL A 259 26.34 1.49 -8.44
CA VAL A 259 26.47 1.51 -9.90
C VAL A 259 27.71 2.35 -10.27
N LYS A 260 28.87 2.00 -9.72
CA LYS A 260 30.19 2.52 -10.00
C LYS A 260 30.83 1.48 -10.91
N ASN A 261 30.44 1.43 -12.19
CA ASN A 261 31.23 0.82 -13.27
C ASN A 261 30.65 1.10 -14.67
N HIS A 262 30.21 2.33 -14.96
CA HIS A 262 29.97 2.74 -16.35
C HIS A 262 30.48 4.14 -16.74
N LEU A 263 31.24 4.82 -15.86
CA LEU A 263 31.82 6.14 -16.13
C LEU A 263 33.35 6.20 -15.92
N LYS A 264 34.05 5.06 -15.85
CA LYS A 264 35.52 5.01 -15.72
C LYS A 264 36.25 4.27 -16.86
N SER A 265 35.60 3.97 -17.98
CA SER A 265 36.22 3.32 -19.14
C SER A 265 36.32 4.19 -20.40
N SER A 266 35.98 5.48 -20.35
CA SER A 266 36.09 6.39 -21.51
C SER A 266 37.17 7.47 -21.39
N GLN A 267 38.06 7.38 -20.39
CA GLN A 267 39.26 8.24 -20.31
C GLN A 267 40.47 7.42 -19.87
N LEU A 268 40.94 6.53 -20.74
CA LEU A 268 42.28 5.94 -20.75
C LEU A 268 42.36 5.19 -22.08
N ASP A 269 42.62 5.92 -23.18
CA ASP A 269 43.19 5.39 -24.45
C ASP A 269 43.29 6.48 -25.53
N VAL A 270 43.84 7.67 -25.21
CA VAL A 270 44.41 8.57 -26.23
C VAL A 270 45.56 9.38 -25.64
N LYS A 271 46.64 8.74 -25.17
CA LYS A 271 47.96 9.37 -25.07
C LYS A 271 49.04 8.28 -25.13
N GLY A 272 49.57 8.06 -26.33
CA GLY A 272 50.68 7.13 -26.53
C GLY A 272 51.03 6.91 -27.99
N ASN A 273 51.45 7.97 -28.70
CA ASN A 273 52.44 7.83 -29.78
C ASN A 273 53.03 9.21 -30.12
N CYS A 274 54.07 9.56 -29.39
CA CYS A 274 55.13 10.42 -29.86
C CYS A 274 56.44 9.67 -29.61
N SER A 275 57.03 9.16 -30.68
CA SER A 275 58.44 8.81 -30.74
C SER A 275 58.94 9.16 -32.14
N GLU A 276 59.74 10.23 -32.19
CA GLU A 276 60.67 10.54 -33.26
C GLU A 276 61.67 9.38 -33.44
N SER A 277 62.12 9.12 -34.68
CA SER A 277 63.53 9.21 -35.09
C SER A 277 63.84 8.32 -36.32
N ILE A 278 64.42 8.98 -37.32
CA ILE A 278 65.12 8.52 -38.55
C ILE A 278 64.25 8.14 -39.75
#